data_AF-A0A844TKN6-F1
#
_entry.id   AF-A0A844TKN6-F1
#
_cell.length_a   1.000
_cell.length_b   1.000
_cell.length_c   1.000
_cell.angle_alpha   90.00
_cell.angle_beta   90.00
_cell.angle_gamma   90.00
#
_symmetry.space_group_name_H-M   'P 1'
#
loop_
_entity.id
_entity.type
_entity.pdbx_description
1 polymer ?
#
loop_
_entity_poly.entity_id
_entity_poly.type
_entity_poly.pdbx_seq_one_letter_code
_entity_poly.pdbx_strand_id
1 'polypeptide(L)'
;MNFRYLAASVRPRGRLLALLTATALVVPFAAGAQTPAPAPGAPKAAPAPKAAPKAAPKGPAPAQAQPAQQAPAQGAPAQQGAAQPADQQIQLIYAPWTKFCLKGQDANAKQVCFTGKDGRIESGQPVIAAVIIEPEGEPKKILRVTLPLGMQLVHGTRIIVDNNAPLQSPYVICFQNGCMSDYEATPELINNMKKGQNLVVQAINANGAPLTLPLPLAGEFQKAYDGPPTDPKVFEETQKKLQEELQKKADEQRKKLEQQGTPPGAAASGQK
;
A
#
# COMPACT_ATOMS: atom_id res chain seq x y z
N MET A 1 -48.97 -29.14 -11.38
CA MET A 1 -49.25 -30.33 -10.55
C MET A 1 -48.22 -30.42 -9.44
N ASN A 2 -48.70 -30.41 -8.19
CA ASN A 2 -47.94 -30.71 -6.99
C ASN A 2 -47.65 -32.22 -6.92
N PHE A 3 -46.44 -32.62 -6.53
CA PHE A 3 -46.23 -33.91 -5.90
C PHE A 3 -45.57 -33.72 -4.54
N ARG A 4 -46.34 -34.08 -3.51
CA ARG A 4 -45.93 -34.20 -2.12
C ARG A 4 -45.74 -35.69 -1.79
N TYR A 5 -44.86 -35.91 -0.81
CA TYR A 5 -44.78 -37.03 0.15
C TYR A 5 -44.13 -38.35 -0.27
N LEU A 6 -43.08 -38.71 0.49
CA LEU A 6 -42.92 -39.86 1.43
C LEU A 6 -41.52 -39.62 2.11
N ALA A 7 -41.31 -39.28 3.40
CA ALA A 7 -41.64 -39.91 4.70
C ALA A 7 -41.37 -41.43 4.70
N ALA A 8 -40.61 -42.07 5.59
CA ALA A 8 -39.89 -41.79 6.85
C ALA A 8 -38.86 -42.95 7.05
N SER A 9 -37.83 -42.93 7.92
CA SER A 9 -37.92 -43.16 9.39
C SER A 9 -36.48 -43.40 9.96
N VAL A 10 -36.05 -42.72 11.04
CA VAL A 10 -35.96 -43.20 12.46
C VAL A 10 -34.71 -44.06 12.75
N ARG A 11 -33.60 -43.53 13.31
CA ARG A 11 -33.18 -43.43 14.75
C ARG A 11 -31.83 -44.19 14.97
N PRO A 12 -31.15 -44.15 16.15
CA PRO A 12 -30.96 -43.08 17.14
C PRO A 12 -29.54 -43.01 17.78
N ARG A 13 -29.39 -42.06 18.73
CA ARG A 13 -28.59 -42.11 19.99
C ARG A 13 -27.08 -41.82 19.95
N GLY A 14 -26.74 -40.69 20.58
CA GLY A 14 -25.44 -40.41 21.16
C GLY A 14 -25.45 -39.07 21.90
N ARG A 15 -26.10 -39.02 23.07
CA ARG A 15 -26.02 -37.89 24.01
C ARG A 15 -24.58 -37.78 24.54
N LEU A 16 -24.04 -36.56 24.58
CA LEU A 16 -23.16 -36.12 25.68
C LEU A 16 -23.37 -34.61 25.85
N LEU A 17 -24.00 -34.26 26.98
CA LEU A 17 -24.00 -32.90 27.53
C LEU A 17 -22.59 -32.59 28.02
N ALA A 18 -22.09 -31.40 27.71
CA ALA A 18 -21.09 -30.72 28.52
C ALA A 18 -21.56 -29.28 28.74
N LEU A 19 -22.09 -29.04 29.93
CA LEU A 19 -22.35 -27.72 30.52
C LEU A 19 -21.02 -27.15 30.99
N LEU A 20 -20.62 -25.96 30.51
CA LEU A 20 -19.60 -25.13 31.17
C LEU A 20 -19.96 -23.64 31.03
N THR A 21 -20.66 -23.17 32.06
CA THR A 21 -20.57 -21.85 32.72
C THR A 21 -20.25 -20.62 31.87
N ALA A 22 -21.30 -19.88 31.49
CA ALA A 22 -21.20 -18.48 31.10
C ALA A 22 -21.01 -17.59 32.34
N THR A 23 -19.83 -17.02 32.51
CA THR A 23 -19.59 -15.89 33.43
C THR A 23 -19.96 -14.59 32.71
N ALA A 24 -21.19 -14.13 32.92
CA ALA A 24 -21.61 -12.78 32.54
C ALA A 24 -21.05 -11.76 33.54
N LEU A 25 -19.99 -11.05 33.16
CA LEU A 25 -19.57 -9.82 33.83
C LEU A 25 -20.54 -8.71 33.44
N VAL A 26 -21.48 -8.41 34.33
CA VAL A 26 -22.41 -7.29 34.23
C VAL A 26 -21.65 -6.02 34.57
N VAL A 27 -21.36 -5.19 33.56
CA VAL A 27 -20.88 -3.82 33.75
C VAL A 27 -22.10 -2.92 33.92
N PRO A 28 -22.24 -2.17 35.03
CA PRO A 28 -23.34 -1.22 35.18
C PRO A 28 -23.15 -0.05 34.21
N PHE A 29 -24.05 0.06 33.23
CA PHE A 29 -24.24 1.27 32.44
C PHE A 29 -24.75 2.38 33.36
N ALA A 30 -23.89 3.34 33.68
CA ALA A 30 -24.34 4.62 34.21
C ALA A 30 -25.02 5.41 33.08
N ALA A 31 -26.35 5.44 33.10
CA ALA A 31 -27.15 6.29 32.25
C ALA A 31 -26.96 7.76 32.66
N GLY A 32 -25.96 8.42 32.08
CA GLY A 32 -25.85 9.87 32.07
C GLY A 32 -26.88 10.43 31.10
N ALA A 33 -28.02 10.89 31.63
CA ALA A 33 -28.98 11.70 30.90
C ALA A 33 -28.32 13.05 30.52
N GLN A 34 -27.83 13.16 29.29
CA GLN A 34 -27.40 14.43 28.71
C GLN A 34 -28.62 15.05 28.01
N THR A 35 -29.18 16.07 28.66
CA THR A 35 -30.14 17.00 28.07
C THR A 35 -29.55 17.65 26.80
N PRO A 36 -30.27 17.70 25.67
CA PRO A 36 -29.84 18.48 24.52
C PRO A 36 -29.90 19.98 24.86
N ALA A 37 -28.77 20.67 24.71
CA ALA A 37 -28.74 22.13 24.72
C ALA A 37 -29.48 22.68 23.48
N PRO A 38 -30.29 23.74 23.62
CA PRO A 38 -30.96 24.36 22.48
C PRO A 38 -29.94 25.14 21.62
N ALA A 39 -29.99 24.92 20.30
CA ALA A 39 -29.23 25.68 19.33
C ALA A 39 -29.75 27.14 19.25
N PRO A 40 -28.86 28.16 19.28
CA PRO A 40 -29.24 29.55 19.03
C PRO A 40 -29.70 29.74 17.59
N GLY A 41 -30.83 30.45 17.44
CA GLY A 41 -31.54 30.63 16.18
C GLY A 41 -30.77 31.39 15.10
N ALA A 42 -31.09 31.03 13.86
CA ALA A 42 -30.72 31.74 12.65
C ALA A 42 -31.27 33.19 12.66
N PRO A 43 -30.45 34.19 12.29
CA PRO A 43 -30.97 35.53 12.01
C PRO A 43 -31.74 35.55 10.69
N LYS A 44 -32.98 36.03 10.78
CA LYS A 44 -33.89 36.34 9.66
C LYS A 44 -33.27 37.36 8.69
N ALA A 45 -33.53 37.11 7.41
CA ALA A 45 -33.37 38.05 6.32
C ALA A 45 -34.23 39.32 6.54
N ALA A 46 -33.68 40.46 6.15
CA ALA A 46 -34.39 41.71 5.93
C ALA A 46 -33.96 42.31 4.56
N PRO A 47 -34.81 43.14 3.92
CA PRO A 47 -35.00 43.13 2.47
C PRO A 47 -34.19 44.18 1.70
N ALA A 48 -34.07 43.94 0.41
CA ALA A 48 -33.48 44.82 -0.60
C ALA A 48 -34.25 46.15 -0.79
N PRO A 49 -33.57 47.21 -1.26
CA PRO A 49 -34.18 48.25 -2.08
C PRO A 49 -33.77 48.16 -3.56
N LYS A 50 -34.69 48.60 -4.42
CA LYS A 50 -34.71 48.52 -5.89
C LYS A 50 -33.85 49.60 -6.57
N ALA A 51 -33.38 49.24 -7.77
CA ALA A 51 -32.94 50.00 -8.97
C ALA A 51 -33.58 51.41 -9.18
N ALA A 52 -33.06 52.40 -9.94
CA ALA A 52 -31.88 52.71 -10.79
C ALA A 52 -32.02 54.24 -11.19
N PRO A 53 -31.47 54.85 -12.29
CA PRO A 53 -30.37 54.54 -13.23
C PRO A 53 -29.46 55.76 -13.63
N LYS A 54 -28.51 55.49 -14.56
CA LYS A 54 -27.81 56.38 -15.53
C LYS A 54 -26.60 57.24 -15.07
N ALA A 55 -25.42 56.94 -15.60
CA ALA A 55 -24.85 57.56 -16.81
C ALA A 55 -23.36 57.18 -17.02
N ALA A 56 -23.00 56.84 -18.24
CA ALA A 56 -21.63 56.87 -18.79
C ALA A 56 -21.72 57.63 -20.13
N PRO A 57 -20.63 57.99 -20.85
CA PRO A 57 -19.19 57.93 -20.54
C PRO A 57 -18.46 59.28 -20.84
N LYS A 58 -17.18 59.43 -20.46
CA LYS A 58 -16.27 60.32 -21.20
C LYS A 58 -14.83 59.83 -21.10
N GLY A 59 -14.18 59.78 -22.27
CA GLY A 59 -12.89 59.17 -22.55
C GLY A 59 -11.65 59.99 -22.13
N PRO A 60 -10.47 59.60 -22.64
CA PRO A 60 -9.17 59.84 -22.00
C PRO A 60 -8.46 61.09 -22.53
N ALA A 61 -7.63 61.70 -21.68
CA ALA A 61 -6.60 62.66 -22.11
C ALA A 61 -5.40 62.65 -21.13
N PRO A 62 -4.19 63.02 -21.59
CA PRO A 62 -2.94 62.43 -21.12
C PRO A 62 -2.07 63.33 -20.21
N ALA A 63 -1.21 62.64 -19.46
CA ALA A 63 0.15 62.99 -18.98
C ALA A 63 0.41 64.34 -18.31
N GLN A 64 0.92 64.28 -17.07
CA GLN A 64 2.03 65.12 -16.61
C GLN A 64 2.87 64.35 -15.58
N ALA A 65 4.17 64.26 -15.86
CA ALA A 65 5.18 63.64 -15.03
C ALA A 65 5.54 64.55 -13.85
N GLN A 66 5.60 63.99 -12.63
CA GLN A 66 6.20 64.64 -11.46
C GLN A 66 7.46 63.87 -11.04
N PRO A 67 8.54 64.57 -10.61
CA PRO A 67 9.82 63.93 -10.28
C PRO A 67 9.74 63.08 -9.02
N ALA A 68 10.52 61.99 -9.04
CA ALA A 68 10.64 61.00 -8.00
C ALA A 68 11.08 61.57 -6.64
N GLN A 69 10.32 61.23 -5.60
CA GLN A 69 10.77 61.27 -4.21
C GLN A 69 10.80 59.83 -3.70
N GLN A 70 12.01 59.32 -3.44
CA GLN A 70 12.24 58.00 -2.88
C GLN A 70 11.72 57.97 -1.43
N ALA A 71 10.62 57.25 -1.22
CA ALA A 71 10.21 56.81 0.11
C ALA A 71 10.95 55.49 0.43
N PRO A 72 11.42 55.27 1.67
CA PRO A 72 12.05 54.01 2.05
C PRO A 72 11.05 52.87 1.89
N ALA A 73 11.42 51.85 1.11
CA ALA A 73 10.64 50.63 0.98
C ALA A 73 10.50 49.96 2.35
N GLN A 74 9.31 50.05 2.93
CA GLN A 74 8.90 49.19 4.03
C GLN A 74 8.85 47.77 3.48
N GLY A 75 9.76 46.93 3.98
CA GLY A 75 9.85 45.52 3.62
C GLY A 75 8.51 44.83 3.85
N ALA A 76 7.96 44.25 2.78
CA ALA A 76 6.88 43.29 2.88
C ALA A 76 7.36 42.11 3.76
N PRO A 77 6.52 41.55 4.65
CA PRO A 77 6.87 40.36 5.39
C PRO A 77 7.17 39.24 4.39
N ALA A 78 8.40 38.73 4.42
CA ALA A 78 8.72 37.49 3.75
C ALA A 78 7.72 36.43 4.24
N GLN A 79 6.91 35.88 3.33
CA GLN A 79 6.14 34.68 3.61
C GLN A 79 7.14 33.62 4.06
N GLN A 80 7.14 33.31 5.36
CA GLN A 80 7.76 32.09 5.86
C GLN A 80 7.22 30.93 5.00
N GLY A 81 8.11 30.33 4.22
CA GLY A 81 7.83 29.08 3.55
C GLY A 81 7.33 28.09 4.59
N ALA A 82 6.09 27.62 4.42
CA ALA A 82 5.60 26.50 5.18
C ALA A 82 6.63 25.38 5.08
N ALA A 83 7.21 24.98 6.21
CA ALA A 83 8.07 23.83 6.28
C ALA A 83 7.29 22.65 5.70
N GLN A 84 7.71 22.17 4.53
CA GLN A 84 7.21 20.92 3.98
C GLN A 84 7.43 19.85 5.05
N PRO A 85 6.42 19.04 5.39
CA PRO A 85 6.61 17.90 6.29
C PRO A 85 7.80 17.09 5.79
N ALA A 86 8.74 16.78 6.67
CA ALA A 86 9.89 15.96 6.32
C ALA A 86 9.39 14.61 5.80
N ASP A 87 9.63 14.32 4.52
CA ASP A 87 9.34 13.01 3.93
C ASP A 87 10.16 11.95 4.67
N GLN A 88 9.48 10.95 5.23
CA GLN A 88 10.13 9.85 5.92
C GLN A 88 10.76 8.92 4.86
N GLN A 89 12.04 9.11 4.55
CA GLN A 89 12.77 8.27 3.62
C GLN A 89 13.15 6.93 4.27
N ILE A 90 12.47 5.87 3.86
CA ILE A 90 12.79 4.49 4.26
C ILE A 90 13.71 3.90 3.19
N GLN A 91 14.88 3.41 3.59
CA GLN A 91 15.75 2.67 2.69
C GLN A 91 15.14 1.28 2.43
N LEU A 92 14.78 1.04 1.16
CA LEU A 92 14.14 -0.21 0.73
C LEU A 92 15.10 -1.07 -0.09
N ILE A 93 15.08 -2.36 0.19
CA ILE A 93 15.68 -3.42 -0.59
C ILE A 93 14.55 -4.03 -1.43
N TYR A 94 14.73 -4.09 -2.74
CA TYR A 94 13.70 -4.54 -3.66
C TYR A 94 14.01 -5.90 -4.28
N ALA A 95 12.99 -6.73 -4.43
CA ALA A 95 13.02 -7.85 -5.36
C ALA A 95 12.86 -7.34 -6.81
N PRO A 96 13.30 -8.08 -7.84
CA PRO A 96 13.01 -7.71 -9.22
C PRO A 96 11.50 -7.78 -9.51
N TRP A 97 11.03 -6.96 -10.45
CA TRP A 97 9.69 -7.18 -11.00
C TRP A 97 9.57 -8.60 -11.56
N THR A 98 8.56 -9.33 -11.11
CA THR A 98 8.38 -10.74 -11.44
C THR A 98 6.93 -11.00 -11.83
N LYS A 99 6.73 -11.82 -12.87
CA LYS A 99 5.40 -12.27 -13.30
C LYS A 99 5.23 -13.74 -12.93
N PHE A 100 4.14 -14.10 -12.27
CA PHE A 100 3.77 -15.48 -12.03
C PHE A 100 2.27 -15.65 -12.31
N CYS A 101 1.87 -16.83 -12.78
CA CYS A 101 0.47 -17.10 -13.07
C CYS A 101 0.00 -18.33 -12.31
N LEU A 102 -1.14 -18.22 -11.65
CA LEU A 102 -1.74 -19.29 -10.87
C LEU A 102 -3.04 -19.73 -11.55
N LYS A 103 -3.28 -21.03 -11.60
CA LYS A 103 -4.54 -21.62 -12.05
C LYS A 103 -5.08 -22.51 -10.93
N GLY A 104 -6.37 -22.38 -10.62
CA GLY A 104 -7.02 -23.25 -9.64
C GLY A 104 -6.97 -24.73 -10.06
N GLN A 105 -7.20 -25.62 -9.11
CA GLN A 105 -7.19 -27.08 -9.36
C GLN A 105 -8.39 -27.56 -10.16
N ASP A 106 -9.46 -26.77 -10.24
CA ASP A 106 -10.63 -27.08 -11.04
C ASP A 106 -10.30 -27.05 -12.53
N ALA A 107 -10.84 -28.01 -13.29
CA ALA A 107 -10.61 -28.11 -14.74
C ALA A 107 -10.96 -26.83 -15.51
N ASN A 108 -11.90 -26.03 -14.99
CA ASN A 108 -12.39 -24.79 -15.59
C ASN A 108 -11.93 -23.52 -14.85
N ALA A 109 -10.97 -23.62 -13.93
CA ALA A 109 -10.47 -22.44 -13.22
C ALA A 109 -9.79 -21.49 -14.21
N LYS A 110 -10.18 -20.21 -14.20
CA LYS A 110 -9.49 -19.17 -14.95
C LYS A 110 -8.09 -18.98 -14.34
N GLN A 111 -7.08 -18.84 -15.19
CA GLN A 111 -5.75 -18.45 -14.73
C GLN A 111 -5.78 -16.99 -14.25
N VAL A 112 -4.97 -16.65 -13.26
CA VAL A 112 -4.73 -15.27 -12.84
C VAL A 112 -3.22 -15.03 -12.83
N CYS A 113 -2.79 -14.04 -13.59
CA CYS A 113 -1.40 -13.61 -13.61
C CYS A 113 -1.20 -12.43 -12.67
N PHE A 114 -0.05 -12.43 -12.00
CA PHE A 114 0.39 -11.43 -11.04
C PHE A 114 1.75 -10.94 -11.50
N THR A 115 1.88 -9.64 -11.79
CA THR A 115 3.17 -9.00 -12.07
C THR A 115 3.45 -8.00 -10.97
N GLY A 116 4.44 -8.27 -10.12
CA GLY A 116 4.64 -7.48 -8.92
C GLY A 116 6.09 -7.29 -8.50
N LYS A 117 6.27 -6.34 -7.59
CA LYS A 117 7.53 -6.02 -6.91
C LYS A 117 7.23 -5.68 -5.46
N ASP A 118 8.08 -6.13 -4.55
CA ASP A 118 8.05 -5.79 -3.13
C ASP A 118 9.31 -5.02 -2.71
N GLY A 119 9.13 -4.13 -1.75
CA GLY A 119 10.19 -3.39 -1.07
C GLY A 119 10.17 -3.74 0.41
N ARG A 120 11.32 -4.13 0.94
CA ARG A 120 11.54 -4.54 2.33
C ARG A 120 12.58 -3.64 2.98
N ILE A 121 12.51 -3.49 4.30
CA ILE A 121 13.66 -2.96 5.06
C ILE A 121 14.71 -4.05 5.28
N GLU A 122 15.89 -3.66 5.78
CA GLU A 122 17.03 -4.55 6.04
C GLU A 122 16.68 -5.74 6.94
N SER A 123 15.73 -5.59 7.87
CA SER A 123 15.23 -6.70 8.70
C SER A 123 14.40 -7.74 7.94
N GLY A 124 14.14 -7.54 6.64
CA GLY A 124 13.32 -8.41 5.79
C GLY A 124 11.81 -8.14 5.87
N GLN A 125 11.38 -7.21 6.72
CA GLN A 125 9.98 -6.84 6.87
C GLN A 125 9.47 -6.12 5.60
N PRO A 126 8.35 -6.56 4.99
CA PRO A 126 7.76 -5.88 3.83
C PRO A 126 7.19 -4.53 4.23
N VAL A 127 7.54 -3.50 3.45
CA VAL A 127 7.03 -2.14 3.62
C VAL A 127 6.07 -1.79 2.50
N ILE A 128 6.34 -2.25 1.28
CA ILE A 128 5.51 -1.96 0.13
C ILE A 128 5.46 -3.17 -0.80
N ALA A 129 4.29 -3.40 -1.39
CA ALA A 129 4.16 -4.25 -2.57
C ALA A 129 3.26 -3.58 -3.60
N ALA A 130 3.59 -3.70 -4.88
CA ALA A 130 2.72 -3.34 -5.98
C ALA A 130 2.57 -4.54 -6.90
N VAL A 131 1.34 -4.89 -7.25
CA VAL A 131 1.04 -6.08 -8.06
C VAL A 131 -0.06 -5.74 -9.07
N ILE A 132 0.25 -5.92 -10.35
CA ILE A 132 -0.75 -5.96 -11.42
C ILE A 132 -1.39 -7.34 -11.40
N ILE A 133 -2.72 -7.40 -11.32
CA ILE A 133 -3.51 -8.62 -11.28
C ILE A 133 -4.33 -8.70 -12.57
N GLU A 134 -4.12 -9.78 -13.32
CA GLU A 134 -4.71 -10.01 -14.64
C GLU A 134 -5.43 -11.36 -14.65
N PRO A 135 -6.76 -11.37 -14.39
CA PRO A 135 -7.55 -12.58 -14.58
C PRO A 135 -7.72 -12.90 -16.07
N GLU A 136 -7.60 -14.17 -16.41
CA GLU A 136 -7.72 -14.66 -17.79
C GLU A 136 -9.12 -14.36 -18.37
N GLY A 137 -9.13 -13.73 -19.55
CA GLY A 137 -10.36 -13.38 -20.26
C GLY A 137 -11.17 -12.24 -19.64
N GLU A 138 -10.65 -11.57 -18.60
CA GLU A 138 -11.28 -10.38 -18.03
C GLU A 138 -10.61 -9.11 -18.57
N PRO A 139 -11.38 -8.14 -19.09
CA PRO A 139 -10.81 -6.88 -19.58
C PRO A 139 -10.30 -6.00 -18.43
N LYS A 140 -10.85 -6.17 -17.23
CA LYS A 140 -10.53 -5.36 -16.06
C LYS A 140 -9.29 -5.92 -15.36
N LYS A 141 -8.21 -5.14 -15.39
CA LYS A 141 -6.97 -5.38 -14.65
C LYS A 141 -6.90 -4.41 -13.49
N ILE A 142 -6.26 -4.81 -12.40
CA ILE A 142 -6.05 -3.93 -11.26
C ILE A 142 -4.58 -3.84 -10.90
N LEU A 143 -4.14 -2.64 -10.51
CA LEU A 143 -2.90 -2.44 -9.78
C LEU A 143 -3.25 -2.37 -8.30
N ARG A 144 -2.84 -3.37 -7.55
CA ARG A 144 -2.98 -3.41 -6.09
C ARG A 144 -1.69 -2.96 -5.44
N VAL A 145 -1.76 -1.94 -4.61
CA VAL A 145 -0.67 -1.55 -3.71
C VAL A 145 -0.97 -2.00 -2.30
N THR A 146 0.04 -2.48 -1.59
CA THR A 146 -0.02 -2.88 -0.18
C THR A 146 0.98 -2.06 0.62
N LEU A 147 0.50 -1.41 1.67
CA LEU A 147 1.30 -0.59 2.59
C LEU A 147 1.24 -1.16 4.01
N PRO A 148 2.15 -0.74 4.91
CA PRO A 148 2.17 -1.23 6.27
C PRO A 148 0.91 -0.82 7.03
N LEU A 149 0.66 -1.52 8.14
CA LEU A 149 -0.33 -1.09 9.11
C LEU A 149 0.10 0.24 9.77
N GLY A 150 -0.86 1.00 10.30
CA GLY A 150 -0.61 2.29 10.95
C GLY A 150 -0.69 3.51 10.04
N MET A 151 -1.06 3.33 8.77
CA MET A 151 -1.42 4.44 7.87
C MET A 151 -2.85 4.93 8.15
N GLN A 152 -3.09 6.22 7.89
CA GLN A 152 -4.40 6.84 8.05
C GLN A 152 -5.34 6.42 6.92
N LEU A 153 -6.34 5.61 7.24
CA LEU A 153 -7.28 5.06 6.27
C LEU A 153 -8.11 6.14 5.55
N VAL A 154 -8.40 7.25 6.26
CA VAL A 154 -9.23 8.36 5.76
C VAL A 154 -8.64 9.08 4.54
N HIS A 155 -7.32 9.03 4.36
CA HIS A 155 -6.65 9.67 3.24
C HIS A 155 -6.44 8.73 2.03
N GLY A 156 -6.65 7.43 2.20
CA GLY A 156 -6.35 6.43 1.18
C GLY A 156 -4.86 6.41 0.80
N THR A 157 -4.60 6.03 -0.44
CA THR A 157 -3.25 6.03 -1.03
C THR A 157 -3.24 6.86 -2.30
N ARG A 158 -2.03 7.24 -2.75
CA ARG A 158 -1.80 7.81 -4.07
C ARG A 158 -0.74 7.01 -4.81
N ILE A 159 -0.90 6.87 -6.12
CA ILE A 159 0.14 6.37 -7.00
C ILE A 159 0.50 7.42 -8.05
N ILE A 160 1.77 7.50 -8.38
CA ILE A 160 2.32 8.45 -9.34
C ILE A 160 3.35 7.69 -10.18
N VAL A 161 3.25 7.76 -11.50
CA VAL A 161 4.32 7.28 -12.39
C VAL A 161 5.15 8.48 -12.81
N ASP A 162 6.40 8.52 -12.35
CA ASP A 162 7.32 9.66 -12.53
C ASP A 162 6.71 11.02 -12.14
N ASN A 163 6.39 11.86 -13.12
CA ASN A 163 5.82 13.20 -12.94
C ASN A 163 4.37 13.29 -13.43
N ASN A 164 3.71 12.15 -13.69
CA ASN A 164 2.32 12.13 -14.12
C ASN A 164 1.38 12.58 -13.01
N ALA A 165 0.14 12.92 -13.37
CA ALA A 165 -0.88 13.27 -12.39
C ALA A 165 -1.09 12.13 -11.37
N PRO A 166 -1.16 12.42 -10.06
CA PRO A 166 -1.42 11.39 -9.05
C PRO A 166 -2.80 10.78 -9.23
N LEU A 167 -2.88 9.45 -9.14
CA LEU A 167 -4.14 8.73 -8.98
C LEU A 167 -4.34 8.46 -7.49
N GLN A 168 -5.53 8.71 -6.97
CA GLN A 168 -5.87 8.49 -5.55
C GLN A 168 -6.94 7.40 -5.43
N SER A 169 -6.77 6.49 -4.49
CA SER A 169 -7.74 5.42 -4.21
C SER A 169 -7.83 5.16 -2.70
N PRO A 170 -9.04 4.89 -2.16
CA PRO A 170 -9.19 4.48 -0.77
C PRO A 170 -8.57 3.10 -0.52
N TYR A 171 -8.34 2.77 0.75
CA TYR A 171 -8.04 1.41 1.15
C TYR A 171 -9.28 0.52 0.98
N VAL A 172 -9.10 -0.68 0.45
CA VAL A 172 -10.19 -1.63 0.21
C VAL A 172 -10.26 -2.71 1.29
N ILE A 173 -9.11 -3.11 1.85
CA ILE A 173 -9.04 -4.11 2.93
C ILE A 173 -7.70 -4.02 3.66
N CYS A 174 -7.67 -4.38 4.94
CA CYS A 174 -6.45 -4.56 5.71
C CYS A 174 -6.37 -5.98 6.27
N PHE A 175 -5.19 -6.59 6.13
CA PHE A 175 -4.82 -7.88 6.69
C PHE A 175 -3.65 -7.71 7.66
N GLN A 176 -3.24 -8.78 8.34
CA GLN A 176 -2.09 -8.76 9.26
C GLN A 176 -0.79 -8.34 8.56
N ASN A 177 -0.68 -8.56 7.24
CA ASN A 177 0.50 -8.22 6.44
C ASN A 177 0.41 -6.85 5.75
N GLY A 178 -0.65 -6.07 5.96
CA GLY A 178 -0.75 -4.70 5.43
C GLY A 178 -2.15 -4.31 4.95
N CYS A 179 -2.28 -3.04 4.54
CA CYS A 179 -3.49 -2.46 3.99
C CYS A 179 -3.38 -2.29 2.47
N MET A 180 -4.39 -2.76 1.75
CA MET A 180 -4.43 -2.79 0.28
C MET A 180 -5.29 -1.64 -0.27
N SER A 181 -4.86 -1.08 -1.40
CA SER A 181 -5.64 -0.14 -2.20
C SER A 181 -5.53 -0.54 -3.66
N ASP A 182 -6.67 -0.50 -4.36
CA ASP A 182 -6.77 -0.94 -5.74
C ASP A 182 -6.96 0.24 -6.68
N TYR A 183 -6.25 0.18 -7.79
CA TYR A 183 -6.34 1.10 -8.90
C TYR A 183 -6.71 0.32 -10.16
N GLU A 184 -7.46 0.95 -11.06
CA GLU A 184 -7.67 0.37 -12.37
C GLU A 184 -6.35 0.40 -13.16
N ALA A 185 -5.87 -0.77 -13.58
CA ALA A 185 -4.69 -0.88 -14.42
C ALA A 185 -5.08 -0.66 -15.87
N THR A 186 -5.38 0.60 -16.20
CA THR A 186 -5.74 1.00 -17.57
C THR A 186 -4.56 0.75 -18.53
N PRO A 187 -4.83 0.58 -19.84
CA PRO A 187 -3.76 0.47 -20.84
C PRO A 187 -2.79 1.65 -20.79
N GLU A 188 -3.29 2.85 -20.50
CA GLU A 188 -2.47 4.05 -20.33
C GLU A 188 -1.55 3.94 -19.10
N LEU A 189 -2.09 3.55 -17.94
CA LEU A 189 -1.28 3.38 -16.73
C LEU A 189 -0.19 2.33 -16.94
N ILE A 190 -0.53 1.18 -17.53
CA ILE A 190 0.45 0.13 -17.85
C ILE A 190 1.52 0.65 -18.80
N ASN A 191 1.15 1.39 -19.84
CA ASN A 191 2.11 1.97 -20.79
C ASN A 191 3.03 3.00 -20.13
N ASN A 192 2.49 3.82 -19.22
CA ASN A 192 3.28 4.74 -18.43
C ASN A 192 4.26 3.97 -17.54
N MET A 193 3.81 2.90 -16.87
CA MET A 193 4.70 2.07 -16.04
C MET A 193 5.80 1.37 -16.86
N LYS A 194 5.53 0.96 -18.10
CA LYS A 194 6.53 0.35 -18.99
C LYS A 194 7.66 1.30 -19.38
N LYS A 195 7.31 2.56 -19.62
CA LYS A 195 8.25 3.60 -20.08
C LYS A 195 8.87 4.41 -18.95
N GLY A 196 8.25 4.36 -17.77
CA GLY A 196 8.58 5.20 -16.65
C GLY A 196 9.78 4.70 -15.85
N GLN A 197 10.28 5.56 -14.97
CA GLN A 197 11.43 5.28 -14.12
C GLN A 197 11.00 4.75 -12.75
N ASN A 198 9.94 5.34 -12.17
CA ASN A 198 9.45 4.98 -10.84
C ASN A 198 7.91 4.98 -10.78
N LEU A 199 7.36 3.97 -10.11
CA LEU A 199 6.02 4.01 -9.54
C LEU A 199 6.16 4.47 -8.09
N VAL A 200 5.75 5.69 -7.79
CA VAL A 200 5.77 6.23 -6.43
C VAL A 200 4.42 5.98 -5.77
N VAL A 201 4.44 5.36 -4.60
CA VAL A 201 3.24 5.15 -3.77
C VAL A 201 3.34 6.04 -2.54
N GLN A 202 2.28 6.79 -2.27
CA GLN A 202 2.19 7.72 -1.14
C GLN A 202 1.00 7.41 -0.25
N ALA A 203 1.17 7.63 1.06
CA ALA A 203 0.09 7.61 2.04
C ALA A 203 0.47 8.46 3.27
N ILE A 204 -0.47 8.70 4.18
CA ILE A 204 -0.25 9.50 5.39
C ILE A 204 -0.12 8.56 6.59
N ASN A 205 0.95 8.66 7.38
CA ASN A 205 1.17 7.84 8.56
C ASN A 205 0.34 8.33 9.77
N ALA A 206 0.30 7.56 10.86
CA ALA A 206 -0.44 7.93 12.08
C ALA A 206 -0.05 9.29 12.68
N ASN A 207 1.16 9.78 12.42
CA ASN A 207 1.65 11.08 12.90
C ASN A 207 1.24 12.25 11.97
N GLY A 208 0.53 11.97 10.88
CA GLY A 208 0.12 12.97 9.89
C GLY A 208 1.18 13.32 8.86
N ALA A 209 2.32 12.63 8.85
CA ALA A 209 3.39 12.86 7.89
C ALA A 209 3.19 12.01 6.62
N PRO A 210 3.54 12.54 5.43
CA PRO A 210 3.55 11.75 4.21
C PRO A 210 4.65 10.69 4.24
N LEU A 211 4.30 9.50 3.77
CA LEU A 211 5.20 8.41 3.49
C LEU A 211 5.26 8.24 1.97
N THR A 212 6.44 8.43 1.39
CA THR A 212 6.67 8.37 -0.06
C THR A 212 7.60 7.19 -0.37
N LEU A 213 7.07 6.18 -1.08
CA LEU A 213 7.77 4.91 -1.35
C LEU A 213 7.91 4.71 -2.85
N PRO A 214 9.09 4.93 -3.44
CA PRO A 214 9.33 4.65 -4.85
C PRO A 214 9.44 3.15 -5.11
N LEU A 215 9.00 2.69 -6.27
CA LEU A 215 9.23 1.36 -6.82
C LEU A 215 9.88 1.53 -8.20
N PRO A 216 11.17 1.20 -8.36
CA PRO A 216 11.85 1.34 -9.63
C PRO A 216 11.20 0.49 -10.72
N LEU A 217 10.94 1.10 -11.86
CA LEU A 217 10.32 0.50 -13.06
C LEU A 217 11.34 0.27 -14.18
N ALA A 218 12.30 1.19 -14.32
CA ALA A 218 13.23 1.27 -15.44
C ALA A 218 13.92 -0.07 -15.71
N GLY A 219 13.79 -0.58 -16.94
CA GLY A 219 14.47 -1.80 -17.41
C GLY A 219 13.94 -3.13 -16.86
N GLU A 220 13.04 -3.12 -15.88
CA GLU A 220 12.54 -4.33 -15.22
C GLU A 220 11.05 -4.58 -15.46
N PHE A 221 10.19 -3.56 -15.25
CA PHE A 221 8.75 -3.76 -15.26
C PHE A 221 8.23 -4.24 -16.61
N GLN A 222 8.63 -3.57 -17.71
CA GLN A 222 8.21 -3.96 -19.05
C GLN A 222 8.62 -5.40 -19.36
N LYS A 223 9.87 -5.77 -19.03
CA LYS A 223 10.38 -7.12 -19.24
C LYS A 223 9.58 -8.15 -18.46
N ALA A 224 9.25 -7.88 -17.21
CA ALA A 224 8.44 -8.78 -16.39
C ALA A 224 7.00 -8.88 -16.88
N TYR A 225 6.38 -7.76 -17.23
CA TYR A 225 4.98 -7.68 -17.63
C TYR A 225 4.72 -8.34 -19.00
N ASP A 226 5.58 -8.05 -19.99
CA ASP A 226 5.48 -8.60 -21.36
C ASP A 226 6.14 -9.97 -21.50
N GLY A 227 7.03 -10.33 -20.57
CA GLY A 227 7.74 -11.60 -20.57
C GLY A 227 6.87 -12.80 -20.18
N PRO A 228 7.37 -14.02 -20.39
CA PRO A 228 6.71 -15.22 -19.90
C PRO A 228 6.66 -15.19 -18.36
N PRO A 229 5.61 -15.75 -17.74
CA PRO A 229 5.60 -15.94 -16.30
C PRO A 229 6.76 -16.83 -15.87
N THR A 230 7.31 -16.55 -14.69
CA THR A 230 8.20 -17.45 -13.98
C THR A 230 7.47 -18.78 -13.77
N ASP A 231 8.01 -19.84 -14.36
CA ASP A 231 7.43 -21.17 -14.26
C ASP A 231 7.62 -21.70 -12.82
N PRO A 232 6.53 -22.04 -12.10
CA PRO A 232 6.61 -22.62 -10.77
C PRO A 232 7.54 -23.84 -10.70
N LYS A 233 7.55 -24.69 -11.73
CA LYS A 233 8.41 -25.88 -11.77
C LYS A 233 9.87 -25.53 -11.89
N VAL A 234 10.22 -24.54 -12.72
CA VAL A 234 11.60 -24.06 -12.87
C VAL A 234 12.09 -23.45 -11.56
N PHE A 235 11.22 -22.74 -10.83
CA PHE A 235 11.55 -22.21 -9.52
C PHE A 235 11.80 -23.34 -8.50
N GLU A 236 10.93 -24.34 -8.44
CA GLU A 236 11.09 -25.52 -7.57
C GLU A 236 12.39 -26.29 -7.86
N GLU A 237 12.68 -26.57 -9.14
CA GLU A 237 13.92 -27.23 -9.56
C GLU A 237 15.17 -26.41 -9.22
N THR A 238 15.10 -25.09 -9.42
CA THR A 238 16.20 -24.17 -9.07
C THR A 238 16.44 -24.13 -7.56
N GLN A 239 15.37 -24.09 -6.75
CA GLN A 239 15.48 -24.13 -5.29
C GLN A 239 16.11 -25.44 -4.81
N LYS A 240 15.69 -26.58 -5.38
CA LYS A 240 16.27 -27.88 -5.06
C LYS A 240 17.77 -27.92 -5.39
N LYS A 241 18.14 -27.47 -6.59
CA LYS A 241 19.54 -27.42 -7.02
C LYS A 241 20.39 -26.51 -6.13
N LEU A 242 19.85 -25.34 -5.75
CA LEU A 242 20.55 -24.42 -4.86
C LEU A 242 20.76 -25.02 -3.46
N GLN A 243 19.77 -25.73 -2.91
CA GLN A 243 19.92 -26.42 -1.63
C GLN A 243 21.00 -27.51 -1.70
N GLU A 244 21.03 -28.29 -2.77
CA GLU A 244 22.06 -29.31 -3.00
C GLU A 244 23.47 -28.68 -3.12
N GLU A 245 23.62 -27.58 -3.85
CA GLU A 245 24.90 -26.86 -3.98
C GLU A 245 25.37 -26.24 -2.65
N LEU A 246 24.46 -25.65 -1.89
CA LEU A 246 24.77 -25.09 -0.57
C LEU A 246 25.20 -26.18 0.42
N GLN A 247 24.52 -27.34 0.40
CA GLN A 247 24.88 -28.46 1.27
C GLN A 247 26.24 -29.04 0.89
N LYS A 248 26.51 -29.23 -0.40
CA LYS A 248 27.82 -29.67 -0.88
C LYS A 248 28.93 -28.70 -0.48
N LYS A 249 28.70 -27.39 -0.61
CA LYS A 249 29.69 -26.37 -0.24
C LYS A 249 29.93 -26.32 1.27
N ALA A 250 28.90 -26.52 2.08
CA ALA A 250 29.02 -26.65 3.53
C ALA A 250 29.87 -27.87 3.92
N ASP A 251 29.66 -29.03 3.27
CA ASP A 251 30.43 -30.25 3.50
C ASP A 251 31.91 -30.09 3.05
N GLU A 252 32.15 -29.45 1.90
CA GLU A 252 33.49 -29.14 1.41
C GLU A 252 34.24 -28.18 2.33
N GLN A 253 33.58 -27.13 2.83
CA GLN A 253 34.15 -26.22 3.81
C GLN A 253 34.44 -26.92 5.13
N ARG A 254 33.53 -27.79 5.60
CA ARG A 254 33.76 -28.60 6.81
C ARG A 254 34.99 -29.49 6.67
N LYS A 255 35.10 -30.24 5.57
CA LYS A 255 36.28 -31.09 5.31
C LYS A 255 37.57 -30.27 5.20
N LYS A 256 37.52 -29.09 4.58
CA LYS A 256 38.67 -28.19 4.48
C LYS A 256 39.11 -27.67 5.85
N LEU A 257 38.16 -27.34 6.74
CA LEU A 257 38.46 -26.92 8.12
C LEU A 257 39.00 -28.09 8.97
N GLU A 258 38.46 -29.30 8.79
CA GLU A 258 38.99 -30.54 9.42
C GLU A 258 40.42 -30.85 8.94
N GLN A 259 40.78 -30.50 7.71
CA GLN A 259 42.15 -30.69 7.16
C GLN A 259 43.11 -29.54 7.51
N GLN A 260 42.62 -28.35 7.87
CA GLN A 260 43.43 -27.17 8.20
C GLN A 260 43.63 -26.98 9.73
N GLY A 261 43.00 -27.81 10.57
CA GLY A 261 43.10 -27.77 12.03
C GLY A 261 43.82 -28.99 12.63
N THR A 262 45.10 -28.79 12.95
CA THR A 262 45.95 -29.53 13.91
C THR A 262 45.23 -29.77 15.27
N PRO A 263 45.48 -30.87 15.99
CA PRO A 263 44.78 -31.21 17.24
C PRO A 263 45.00 -30.17 18.35
N PRO A 264 43.98 -29.86 19.20
CA PRO A 264 44.22 -29.25 20.51
C PRO A 264 45.13 -30.17 21.33
N GLY A 265 46.21 -29.61 21.85
CA GLY A 265 47.32 -30.32 22.48
C GLY A 265 46.89 -31.39 23.49
N ALA A 266 47.27 -32.63 23.20
CA ALA A 266 47.56 -33.64 24.20
C ALA A 266 49.09 -33.74 24.32
N ALA A 267 49.70 -32.87 25.11
CA ALA A 267 51.08 -33.02 25.53
C ALA A 267 51.19 -32.82 27.04
N ALA A 268 51.87 -33.80 27.65
CA ALA A 268 52.43 -33.84 29.00
C ALA A 268 51.53 -34.33 30.16
N SER A 269 51.49 -35.67 30.25
CA SER A 269 51.56 -36.44 31.50
C SER A 269 52.84 -36.16 32.33
N GLY A 270 52.73 -36.22 33.67
CA GLY A 270 53.84 -36.38 34.63
C GLY A 270 54.42 -35.04 35.15
N GLN A 271 54.78 -34.83 36.42
CA GLN A 271 55.29 -35.72 37.47
C GLN A 271 55.15 -35.04 38.85
N LYS A 272 55.01 -35.89 39.88
CA LYS A 272 55.42 -35.75 41.30
C LYS A 272 55.02 -34.52 42.11
#